data_AF-A0A1P8U6V5-F1
#
_entry.id   AF-A0A1P8U6V5-F1
#
_cell.length_a   1.000
_cell.length_b   1.000
_cell.length_c   1.000
_cell.angle_alpha   90.00
_cell.angle_beta   90.00
_cell.angle_gamma   90.00
#
_symmetry.space_group_name_H-M   'P 1'
#
loop_
_entity.id
_entity.type
_entity.pdbx_description
1 polymer ?
#
loop_
_entity_poly.entity_id
_entity_poly.type
_entity_poly.pdbx_seq_one_letter_code
_entity_poly.pdbx_strand_id
1 'polypeptide(L)' 'MRQPESIWDHPFTDFLVREDGSCYGAAPLWTVDESPSDLSVEFEISADGTVLLTNVHVM' A
#
# COMPACT_ATOMS: atom_id res chain seq x y z
N MET A 1 3.53 -16.50 13.80
CA MET A 1 2.57 -15.96 12.81
C MET A 1 2.95 -16.52 11.46
N ARG A 2 1.99 -17.06 10.71
CA ARG A 2 2.23 -17.63 9.37
C ARG A 2 2.09 -16.47 8.38
N GLN A 3 3.16 -16.15 7.66
CA GLN A 3 3.10 -15.16 6.60
C GLN A 3 2.11 -15.66 5.52
N PRO A 4 1.28 -14.79 4.91
CA PRO A 4 0.37 -15.23 3.85
C PRO A 4 1.16 -15.94 2.74
N GLU A 5 0.59 -17.03 2.21
CA GLU A 5 1.25 -17.87 1.20
C GLU A 5 1.35 -17.15 -0.16
N SER A 6 0.54 -16.11 -0.37
CA SER A 6 0.50 -15.28 -1.57
C SER A 6 0.94 -13.84 -1.26
N ILE A 7 1.78 -13.28 -2.13
CA ILE A 7 2.25 -11.90 -2.08
C ILE A 7 1.14 -11.00 -2.63
N TRP A 8 0.84 -9.89 -1.93
CA TRP A 8 -0.06 -8.86 -2.46
C TRP A 8 0.64 -8.10 -3.59
N ASP A 9 0.01 -8.00 -4.75
CA ASP A 9 0.55 -7.36 -5.94
C ASP A 9 -0.37 -6.22 -6.40
N HIS A 10 0.22 -5.03 -6.50
CA HIS A 10 -0.44 -3.84 -7.05
C HIS A 10 0.45 -3.26 -8.14
N PRO A 11 0.07 -3.39 -9.43
CA PRO A 11 0.94 -2.97 -10.52
C PRO A 11 1.12 -1.45 -10.57
N PHE A 12 0.10 -0.69 -10.16
CA PHE A 12 0.14 0.77 -10.09
C PHE A 12 -0.80 1.27 -8.98
N THR A 13 -0.43 2.36 -8.33
CA THR A 13 -1.30 3.12 -7.44
C THR A 13 -0.98 4.60 -7.53
N ASP A 14 -1.98 5.45 -7.35
CA ASP A 14 -1.78 6.89 -7.28
C ASP A 14 -1.23 7.29 -5.91
N PHE A 15 -0.39 8.33 -5.89
CA PHE A 15 0.16 8.91 -4.67
C PHE A 15 0.33 10.42 -4.82
N LEU A 16 0.40 11.10 -3.68
CA LEU A 16 0.64 12.52 -3.56
C LEU A 16 2.09 12.76 -3.16
N VAL A 17 2.80 13.61 -3.90
CA VAL A 17 4.15 14.07 -3.55
C VAL A 17 4.04 15.31 -2.68
N ARG A 18 4.80 15.35 -1.58
CA ARG A 18 4.89 16.48 -0.66
C ARG A 18 6.14 17.32 -0.94
N GLU A 19 6.14 18.57 -0.48
CA GLU A 19 7.26 19.51 -0.71
C GLU A 19 8.59 19.05 -0.09
N ASP A 20 8.53 18.23 0.96
CA ASP A 20 9.70 17.63 1.61
C ASP A 20 10.27 16.41 0.87
N GLY A 21 9.69 16.06 -0.29
CA GLY A 21 10.09 14.91 -1.09
C GLY A 21 9.50 13.58 -0.62
N SER A 22 8.71 13.56 0.45
CA SER A 22 7.94 12.38 0.85
C SER A 22 6.72 12.18 -0.05
N CYS A 23 6.20 10.96 -0.09
CA CYS A 23 4.98 10.61 -0.79
C CYS A 23 3.97 9.99 0.18
N TYR A 24 2.69 10.18 -0.09
CA TYR A 24 1.60 9.49 0.60
C TYR A 24 0.61 8.93 -0.41
N GLY A 25 0.17 7.70 -0.20
CA GLY A 25 -0.80 7.07 -1.08
C GLY A 25 -1.67 6.08 -0.31
N ALA A 26 -2.72 5.64 -0.98
CA ALA A 26 -3.51 4.50 -0.57
C ALA A 26 -3.52 3.50 -1.72
N ALA A 27 -3.42 2.22 -1.38
CA ALA A 27 -3.59 1.13 -2.33
C ALA A 27 -4.57 0.14 -1.72
N PRO A 28 -5.47 -0.43 -2.52
CA PRO A 28 -6.19 -1.62 -2.07
C PRO A 28 -5.19 -2.76 -1.82
N LEU A 29 -5.59 -3.82 -1.13
CA LEU A 29 -4.78 -4.99 -0.81
C LEU A 29 -5.47 -6.25 -1.30
N TRP A 30 -4.86 -6.96 -2.24
CA TRP A 30 -5.36 -8.27 -2.68
C TRP A 30 -4.24 -9.15 -3.21
N THR A 31 -4.48 -10.46 -3.19
CA THR A 31 -3.69 -11.42 -3.97
C THR A 31 -4.22 -11.46 -5.42
N VAL A 32 -3.48 -12.07 -6.34
CA VAL A 32 -3.94 -12.24 -7.73
C VAL A 32 -5.29 -12.99 -7.80
N ASP A 33 -5.48 -13.97 -6.93
CA ASP A 33 -6.68 -14.81 -6.90
C ASP A 33 -7.88 -14.14 -6.21
N GLU A 34 -7.62 -13.16 -5.34
CA GLU A 34 -8.63 -12.48 -4.51
C GLU A 34 -8.83 -11.01 -4.93
N SER A 35 -8.52 -10.69 -6.19
CA SER A 35 -8.68 -9.35 -6.75
C SER A 35 -10.07 -9.12 -7.36
N PRO A 36 -10.73 -7.96 -7.12
CA PRO A 36 -10.41 -6.94 -6.13
C PRO A 36 -10.90 -7.30 -4.71
N SER A 37 -10.40 -6.61 -3.69
CA SER A 37 -10.85 -6.74 -2.30
C SER A 37 -11.17 -5.37 -1.68
N ASP A 38 -12.00 -5.38 -0.64
CA ASP A 38 -12.37 -4.18 0.13
C ASP A 38 -11.27 -3.76 1.14
N LEU A 39 -10.21 -4.57 1.31
CA LEU A 39 -9.08 -4.23 2.17
C LEU A 39 -8.19 -3.20 1.48
N SER A 40 -7.76 -2.17 2.21
CA SER A 40 -6.88 -1.10 1.72
C SER A 40 -5.82 -0.74 2.75
N VAL A 41 -4.71 -0.18 2.27
CA VAL A 41 -3.61 0.33 3.07
C VAL A 41 -3.27 1.76 2.68
N GLU A 42 -3.04 2.60 3.67
CA GLU A 42 -2.38 3.89 3.52
C GLU A 42 -0.89 3.72 3.81
N PHE A 43 -0.07 4.38 3.01
CA PHE A 43 1.38 4.30 3.15
C PHE A 43 2.04 5.66 2.95
N GLU A 44 3.19 5.81 3.57
CA GLU A 44 4.11 6.93 3.39
C GLU A 44 5.45 6.43 2.85
N ILE A 45 5.99 7.14 1.87
CA ILE A 45 7.33 6.92 1.34
C ILE A 45 8.17 8.14 1.73
N SER A 46 9.19 7.92 2.55
CA SER A 46 10.16 8.95 2.91
C SER A 46 11.04 9.33 1.71
N ALA A 47 11.66 10.51 1.75
CA ALA A 47 12.57 10.97 0.69
C ALA A 47 13.79 10.06 0.46
N ASP A 48 14.14 9.21 1.44
CA ASP A 48 15.18 8.19 1.35
C ASP A 48 14.70 6.86 0.74
N GLY A 49 13.42 6.76 0.38
CA GLY A 49 12.79 5.57 -0.18
C GLY A 49 12.25 4.58 0.86
N THR A 50 12.34 4.88 2.16
CA THR A 50 11.74 4.04 3.20
C THR A 50 10.21 4.10 3.13
N VAL A 51 9.55 2.95 3.15
CA VAL A 51 8.09 2.86 3.15
C VAL A 51 7.56 2.50 4.53
N LEU A 52 6.58 3.26 5.02
CA LEU A 52 5.82 2.99 6.24
C LEU A 52 4.35 2.77 5.89
N LEU A 53 3.79 1.63 6.32
CA LEU A 53 2.34 1.41 6.25
C LEU A 53 1.71 2.04 7.49
N THR A 54 0.89 3.07 7.29
CA THR A 54 0.37 3.90 8.38
C THR A 54 -1.00 3.45 8.86
N ASN A 55 -1.83 2.89 7.98
CA ASN A 55 -3.17 2.42 8.31
C ASN A 55 -3.62 1.29 7.38
N VAL A 56 -4.26 0.25 7.91
CA VAL A 56 -4.88 -0.83 7.13
C VAL A 56 -6.35 -0.91 7.53
N HIS A 57 -7.25 -0.81 6.57
CA HIS A 57 -8.69 -0.71 6.82
C HIS A 57 -9.52 -1.33 5.70
N VAL A 58 -10.80 -1.58 5.99
CA VAL A 58 -11.78 -2.07 5.01
C VAL A 58 -12.64 -0.89 4.57
N MET A 59 -12.84 -0.72 3.26
CA MET A 59 -13.70 0.33 2.66
C MET A 59 -15.12 -0.15 2.39
#